data_AF-A0AAD7ISS6-F1
#
_entry.id   AF-A0AAD7ISS6-F1
#
_cell.length_a   1.000
_cell.length_b   1.000
_cell.length_c   1.000
_cell.angle_alpha   90.00
_cell.angle_beta   90.00
_cell.angle_gamma   90.00
#
_symmetry.space_group_name_H-M   'P 1'
#
loop_
_entity.id
_entity.type
_entity.pdbx_description
1 polymer ?
#
loop_
_entity_poly.entity_id
_entity_poly.type
_entity_poly.pdbx_seq_one_letter_code
_entity_poly.pdbx_strand_id
1 'polypeptide(L)'
;EPYVAKRFFEIGNGRGIVSIDENSTQLAKELTRLAQGDWFLNKFYERAEETSTEVSPDFMFARGLLAQEILDEYEPSLASGMTMHKFLKSTSSNPNGAITWLLEPLRAASIERWSGTLEHPTHSDKAGKTIDAFMHFSHTYSQQTFVFADLQRRAPSGKSALILFDVMTHTLSQDSGVGDHGPDGIEVILAGHTCGAMCDGLEMGEENTISESFKKPKKARKGKNWAE
;
A
#
# COMPACT_ATOMS: atom_id res chain seq x y z
N GLU A 1 -20.37 1.72 14.77
CA GLU A 1 -20.23 2.22 13.38
C GLU A 1 -20.29 1.03 12.42
N PRO A 2 -20.89 1.18 11.22
CA PRO A 2 -20.87 0.11 10.22
C PRO A 2 -19.47 -0.10 9.64
N TYR A 3 -19.14 -1.34 9.29
CA TYR A 3 -17.87 -1.73 8.67
C TYR A 3 -18.08 -2.28 7.26
N VAL A 4 -17.06 -2.20 6.42
CA VAL A 4 -16.91 -2.96 5.18
C VAL A 4 -15.90 -4.07 5.39
N ALA A 5 -16.20 -5.27 4.89
CA ALA A 5 -15.29 -6.40 4.90
C ALA A 5 -14.68 -6.59 3.50
N LYS A 6 -13.35 -6.64 3.43
CA LYS A 6 -12.58 -6.79 2.19
C LYS A 6 -11.87 -8.14 2.13
N ARG A 7 -11.75 -8.66 0.92
CA ARG A 7 -10.94 -9.84 0.57
C ARG A 7 -10.36 -9.67 -0.83
N PHE A 8 -9.29 -10.41 -1.12
CA PHE A 8 -8.72 -10.49 -2.45
C PHE A 8 -9.52 -11.45 -3.33
N PHE A 9 -9.78 -11.01 -4.56
CA PHE A 9 -10.35 -11.83 -5.63
C PHE A 9 -9.32 -12.21 -6.70
N GLU A 10 -8.18 -11.51 -6.75
CA GLU A 10 -7.09 -11.68 -7.70
C GLU A 10 -5.81 -11.14 -7.06
N ILE A 11 -4.70 -11.86 -7.24
CA ILE A 11 -3.37 -11.49 -6.73
C ILE A 11 -2.25 -11.68 -7.76
N GLY A 12 -2.59 -11.98 -9.02
CA GLY A 12 -1.67 -12.29 -10.12
C GLY A 12 -1.76 -13.74 -10.63
N ASN A 13 -2.56 -14.59 -10.00
CA ASN A 13 -2.71 -16.02 -10.32
C ASN A 13 -3.94 -16.33 -11.21
N GLY A 14 -4.78 -15.33 -11.49
CA GLY A 14 -6.03 -15.48 -12.24
C GLY A 14 -7.27 -15.30 -11.36
N ARG A 15 -8.35 -14.80 -11.96
CA ARG A 15 -9.53 -14.33 -11.22
C ARG A 15 -10.17 -15.47 -10.42
N GLY A 16 -10.40 -15.21 -9.14
CA GLY A 16 -10.99 -16.17 -8.20
C GLY A 16 -10.04 -17.27 -7.75
N ILE A 17 -8.75 -17.20 -8.12
CA ILE A 17 -7.71 -18.15 -7.75
C ILE A 17 -6.88 -17.52 -6.62
N VAL A 18 -7.50 -17.42 -5.45
CA VAL A 18 -6.86 -16.95 -4.22
C VAL A 18 -7.19 -17.94 -3.10
N SER A 19 -6.18 -18.61 -2.56
CA SER A 19 -6.34 -19.50 -1.40
C SER A 19 -6.60 -18.71 -0.11
N ILE A 20 -7.05 -19.39 0.94
CA ILE A 20 -7.27 -18.76 2.26
C ILE A 20 -5.99 -18.17 2.83
N ASP A 21 -4.85 -18.84 2.62
CA ASP A 21 -3.55 -18.44 3.15
C ASP A 21 -2.99 -17.24 2.39
N GLU A 22 -3.11 -17.24 1.06
CA GLU A 22 -2.73 -16.10 0.24
C GLU A 22 -3.60 -14.88 0.58
N ASN A 23 -4.92 -15.04 0.69
CA ASN A 23 -5.82 -13.96 1.08
C ASN A 23 -5.45 -13.41 2.46
N SER A 24 -5.26 -14.27 3.46
CA SER A 24 -4.89 -13.85 4.82
C SER A 24 -3.56 -13.09 4.84
N THR A 25 -2.55 -13.61 4.11
CA THR A 25 -1.23 -12.98 3.99
C THR A 25 -1.33 -11.60 3.35
N GLN A 26 -2.07 -11.45 2.26
CA GLN A 26 -2.20 -10.17 1.56
C GLN A 26 -3.04 -9.15 2.36
N LEU A 27 -4.08 -9.59 3.08
CA LEU A 27 -4.83 -8.71 3.97
C LEU A 27 -4.00 -8.23 5.16
N ALA A 28 -3.13 -9.08 5.70
CA ALA A 28 -2.18 -8.67 6.73
C ALA A 28 -1.21 -7.60 6.22
N LYS A 29 -0.70 -7.77 5.00
CA LYS A 29 0.12 -6.75 4.33
C LYS A 29 -0.61 -5.43 4.11
N GLU A 30 -1.87 -5.48 3.70
CA GLU A 30 -2.71 -4.27 3.56
C GLU A 30 -2.90 -3.55 4.90
N LEU A 31 -3.16 -4.28 5.98
CA LEU A 31 -3.23 -3.70 7.32
C LEU A 31 -1.87 -3.11 7.76
N THR A 32 -0.76 -3.79 7.45
CA THR A 32 0.59 -3.29 7.70
C THR A 32 0.84 -1.97 6.98
N ARG A 33 0.43 -1.84 5.71
CA ARG A 33 0.56 -0.58 4.94
C ARG A 33 -0.21 0.57 5.58
N LEU A 34 -1.42 0.32 6.07
CA LEU A 34 -2.19 1.34 6.80
C LEU A 34 -1.49 1.80 8.08
N ALA A 35 -0.95 0.85 8.86
CA ALA A 35 -0.22 1.14 10.09
C ALA A 35 1.11 1.88 9.82
N GLN A 36 1.84 1.47 8.78
CA GLN A 36 3.05 2.16 8.33
C GLN A 36 2.73 3.58 7.87
N GLY A 37 1.65 3.75 7.09
CA GLY A 37 1.14 5.04 6.67
C GLY A 37 0.93 6.00 7.82
N ASP A 38 0.20 5.56 8.84
CA ASP A 38 -0.05 6.35 10.05
C ASP A 38 1.27 6.74 10.75
N TRP A 39 2.19 5.79 10.90
CA TRP A 39 3.50 6.05 11.52
C TRP A 39 4.35 7.05 10.73
N PHE A 40 4.49 6.86 9.42
CA PHE A 40 5.24 7.78 8.55
C PHE A 40 4.61 9.17 8.52
N LEU A 41 3.28 9.26 8.52
CA LEU A 41 2.58 10.54 8.52
C LEU A 41 2.83 11.32 9.81
N ASN A 42 2.84 10.63 10.95
CA ASN A 42 3.24 11.24 12.21
C ASN A 42 4.70 11.75 12.15
N LYS A 43 5.63 10.98 11.59
CA LYS A 43 7.03 11.43 11.40
C LYS A 43 7.16 12.60 10.44
N PHE A 44 6.35 12.64 9.41
CA PHE A 44 6.28 13.76 8.48
C PHE A 44 5.80 15.03 9.18
N TYR A 45 4.76 14.94 10.01
CA TYR A 45 4.26 16.09 10.76
C TYR A 45 5.23 16.56 11.85
N GLU A 46 5.87 15.65 12.58
CA GLU A 46 6.96 15.98 13.51
C GLU A 46 8.07 16.77 12.78
N ARG A 47 8.50 16.30 11.60
CA ARG A 47 9.52 17.00 10.81
C ARG A 47 9.04 18.37 10.31
N ALA A 48 7.81 18.47 9.83
CA ALA A 48 7.25 19.74 9.39
C ALA A 48 7.22 20.77 10.52
N GLU A 49 6.91 20.35 11.75
CA GLU A 49 6.95 21.20 12.94
C GLU A 49 8.41 21.60 13.28
N GLU A 50 9.34 20.65 13.30
CA GLU A 50 10.77 20.90 13.55
C GLU A 50 11.36 21.96 12.61
N THR A 51 11.01 21.91 11.32
CA THR A 51 11.52 22.84 10.31
C THR A 51 10.61 24.03 10.05
N SER A 52 9.51 24.18 10.82
CA SER A 52 8.49 25.22 10.61
C SER A 52 7.94 25.25 9.18
N THR A 53 7.85 24.08 8.52
CA THR A 53 7.27 23.95 7.19
C THR A 53 5.76 23.87 7.26
N GLU A 54 5.08 24.76 6.55
CA GLU A 54 3.62 24.78 6.53
C GLU A 54 3.05 23.65 5.66
N VAL A 55 2.40 22.68 6.30
CA VAL A 55 1.72 21.54 5.65
C VAL A 55 0.21 21.55 5.95
N SER A 56 -0.56 20.70 5.26
CA SER A 56 -1.95 20.42 5.63
C SER A 56 -1.99 19.35 6.75
N PRO A 57 -2.52 19.66 7.95
CA PRO A 57 -2.49 18.76 9.10
C PRO A 57 -3.65 17.74 9.12
N ASP A 58 -4.52 17.79 8.12
CA ASP A 58 -5.81 17.10 8.17
C ASP A 58 -5.73 15.63 7.70
N PHE A 59 -4.56 15.12 7.32
CA PHE A 59 -4.47 13.74 6.85
C PHE A 59 -4.49 12.73 7.99
N MET A 60 -5.15 11.61 7.74
CA MET A 60 -5.02 10.41 8.56
C MET A 60 -5.17 9.16 7.72
N PHE A 61 -4.50 8.09 8.10
CA PHE A 61 -4.71 6.80 7.48
C PHE A 61 -5.96 6.11 8.04
N ALA A 62 -6.60 5.35 7.16
CA ALA A 62 -7.66 4.46 7.53
C ALA A 62 -7.21 3.48 8.61
N ARG A 63 -8.12 3.19 9.54
CA ARG A 63 -7.95 2.13 10.52
C ARG A 63 -8.59 0.86 10.01
N GLY A 64 -7.87 -0.25 10.15
CA GLY A 64 -8.34 -1.58 9.79
C GLY A 64 -8.23 -2.56 10.95
N LEU A 65 -8.96 -3.67 10.85
CA LEU A 65 -8.87 -4.84 11.72
C LEU A 65 -8.88 -6.10 10.86
N LEU A 66 -8.11 -7.13 11.24
CA LEU A 66 -8.31 -8.46 10.67
C LEU A 66 -9.39 -9.19 11.47
N ALA A 67 -10.32 -9.81 10.76
CA ALA A 67 -11.35 -10.67 11.34
C ALA A 67 -11.33 -12.04 10.67
N GLN A 68 -11.77 -13.06 11.40
CA GLN A 68 -11.88 -14.43 10.91
C GLN A 68 -13.33 -14.89 11.03
N GLU A 69 -13.80 -15.69 10.07
CA GLU A 69 -15.09 -16.38 10.22
C GLU A 69 -14.97 -17.53 11.23
N ILE A 70 -15.97 -17.65 12.09
CA ILE A 70 -16.11 -18.76 13.03
C ILE A 70 -17.12 -19.75 12.42
N LEU A 71 -16.67 -20.97 12.13
CA LEU A 71 -17.40 -21.95 11.31
C LEU A 71 -17.95 -23.15 12.10
N ASP A 72 -17.99 -23.09 13.44
CA ASP A 72 -18.31 -24.23 14.31
C ASP A 72 -19.48 -25.10 13.82
N GLU A 73 -20.67 -24.51 13.66
CA GLU A 73 -21.86 -25.15 13.11
C GLU A 73 -22.31 -24.51 11.78
N TYR A 74 -21.49 -23.61 11.23
CA TYR A 74 -21.85 -22.74 10.12
C TYR A 74 -21.02 -23.02 8.87
N GLU A 75 -21.70 -22.95 7.73
CA GLU A 75 -21.03 -22.95 6.44
C GLU A 75 -20.27 -21.63 6.23
N PRO A 76 -19.14 -21.65 5.48
CA PRO A 76 -18.49 -20.43 5.01
C PRO A 76 -19.49 -19.44 4.42
N SER A 77 -19.28 -18.15 4.68
CA SER A 77 -20.16 -17.12 4.12
C SER A 77 -20.16 -17.17 2.58
N LEU A 78 -21.30 -16.89 1.95
CA LEU A 78 -21.37 -16.79 0.48
C LEU A 78 -20.38 -15.75 -0.07
N ALA A 79 -20.16 -14.66 0.69
CA ALA A 79 -19.24 -13.60 0.33
C ALA A 79 -17.79 -14.08 0.21
N SER A 80 -17.38 -15.07 1.02
CA SER A 80 -16.04 -15.66 0.98
C SER A 80 -15.73 -16.37 -0.35
N GLY A 81 -16.76 -16.78 -1.09
CA GLY A 81 -16.61 -17.63 -2.28
C GLY A 81 -16.05 -19.02 -1.99
N MET A 82 -15.98 -19.41 -0.71
CA MET A 82 -15.51 -20.69 -0.24
C MET A 82 -16.69 -21.64 -0.06
N THR A 83 -16.52 -22.92 -0.42
CA THR A 83 -17.45 -23.98 -0.02
C THR A 83 -16.84 -24.75 1.14
N MET A 84 -17.64 -25.41 1.98
CA MET A 84 -17.10 -26.24 3.08
C MET A 84 -16.10 -27.27 2.58
N HIS A 85 -16.35 -27.91 1.43
CA HIS A 85 -15.40 -28.85 0.84
C HIS A 85 -14.04 -28.20 0.53
N LYS A 86 -14.01 -27.01 -0.07
CA LYS A 86 -12.76 -26.29 -0.37
C LYS A 86 -12.08 -25.81 0.91
N PHE A 87 -12.87 -25.38 1.91
CA PHE A 87 -12.35 -24.97 3.21
C PHE A 87 -11.65 -26.13 3.91
N LEU A 88 -12.32 -27.27 4.10
CA LEU A 88 -11.76 -28.47 4.72
C LEU A 88 -10.51 -28.99 4.01
N LYS A 89 -10.51 -28.95 2.67
CA LYS A 89 -9.32 -29.31 1.89
C LYS A 89 -8.14 -28.38 2.19
N SER A 90 -8.39 -27.07 2.31
CA SER A 90 -7.36 -26.07 2.58
C SER A 90 -6.82 -26.19 4.02
N THR A 91 -7.71 -26.41 5.00
CA THR A 91 -7.31 -26.54 6.40
C THR A 91 -6.67 -27.88 6.73
N SER A 92 -6.92 -28.92 5.92
CA SER A 92 -6.17 -30.19 6.01
C SER A 92 -4.67 -29.99 5.72
N SER A 93 -4.32 -29.07 4.81
CA SER A 93 -2.92 -28.70 4.52
C SER A 93 -2.35 -27.63 5.44
N ASN A 94 -3.20 -26.76 5.99
CA ASN A 94 -2.84 -25.75 6.97
C ASN A 94 -3.88 -25.70 8.09
N PRO A 95 -3.67 -26.40 9.22
CA PRO A 95 -4.64 -26.45 10.32
C PRO A 95 -4.99 -25.09 10.92
N ASN A 96 -4.14 -24.08 10.72
CA ASN A 96 -4.36 -22.71 11.19
C ASN A 96 -5.01 -21.82 10.11
N GLY A 97 -5.35 -22.37 8.94
CA GLY A 97 -5.98 -21.63 7.85
C GLY A 97 -7.38 -21.17 8.23
N ALA A 98 -7.66 -19.88 8.01
CA ALA A 98 -8.95 -19.28 8.33
C ALA A 98 -9.44 -18.35 7.20
N ILE A 99 -10.76 -18.29 7.01
CA ILE A 99 -11.36 -17.29 6.12
C ILE A 99 -11.20 -15.93 6.80
N THR A 100 -10.30 -15.12 6.26
CA THR A 100 -9.89 -13.83 6.85
C THR A 100 -10.46 -12.66 6.06
N TRP A 101 -10.83 -11.61 6.76
CA TRP A 101 -11.36 -10.35 6.23
C TRP A 101 -10.57 -9.16 6.78
N LEU A 102 -10.35 -8.14 5.95
CA LEU A 102 -9.95 -6.81 6.42
C LEU A 102 -11.21 -5.98 6.65
N LEU A 103 -11.45 -5.58 7.89
CA LEU A 103 -12.55 -4.72 8.28
C LEU A 103 -12.08 -3.27 8.36
N GLU A 104 -12.77 -2.37 7.66
CA GLU A 104 -12.58 -0.93 7.78
C GLU A 104 -13.92 -0.23 8.04
N PRO A 105 -13.94 0.95 8.69
CA PRO A 105 -15.15 1.75 8.80
C PRO A 105 -15.77 1.98 7.42
N LEU A 106 -17.08 1.78 7.30
CA LEU A 106 -17.81 2.01 6.05
C LEU A 106 -17.79 3.50 5.71
N ARG A 107 -17.41 3.81 4.47
CA ARG A 107 -17.36 5.15 3.92
C ARG A 107 -18.32 5.20 2.71
N ALA A 108 -19.22 6.20 2.62
CA ALA A 108 -19.91 6.61 1.37
C ALA A 108 -19.01 6.70 0.08
N ALA A 109 -19.63 6.84 -1.09
CA ALA A 109 -19.00 6.48 -2.36
C ALA A 109 -18.08 7.52 -3.05
N SER A 110 -18.01 8.79 -2.62
CA SER A 110 -17.18 9.78 -3.33
C SER A 110 -15.70 9.65 -2.96
N ILE A 111 -14.87 9.31 -3.94
CA ILE A 111 -13.42 9.07 -3.81
C ILE A 111 -12.70 10.05 -4.73
N GLU A 112 -11.59 10.62 -4.26
CA GLU A 112 -10.66 11.39 -5.08
C GLU A 112 -9.29 10.71 -5.02
N ARG A 113 -8.71 10.46 -6.19
CA ARG A 113 -7.42 9.78 -6.35
C ARG A 113 -6.33 10.81 -6.61
N TRP A 114 -5.25 10.79 -5.82
CA TRP A 114 -4.13 11.72 -5.98
C TRP A 114 -2.90 11.11 -6.60
N SER A 115 -2.70 9.81 -6.45
CA SER A 115 -1.74 9.07 -7.26
C SER A 115 -2.33 7.76 -7.74
N GLY A 116 -1.78 7.24 -8.83
CA GLY A 116 -1.99 5.88 -9.29
C GLY A 116 -0.88 4.96 -8.81
N THR A 117 -0.92 3.72 -9.29
CA THR A 117 0.13 2.72 -9.01
C THR A 117 1.47 3.12 -9.60
N LEU A 118 1.49 3.65 -10.83
CA LEU A 118 2.70 4.03 -11.57
C LEU A 118 2.58 5.46 -12.12
N GLU A 119 1.75 6.28 -11.47
CA GLU A 119 1.45 7.65 -11.91
C GLU A 119 1.36 8.54 -10.68
N HIS A 120 2.09 9.64 -10.66
CA HIS A 120 2.07 10.60 -9.57
C HIS A 120 1.96 12.02 -10.15
N PRO A 121 0.73 12.50 -10.43
CA PRO A 121 0.54 13.83 -10.98
C PRO A 121 0.92 14.88 -9.94
N THR A 122 1.53 15.98 -10.38
CA THR A 122 1.82 17.12 -9.52
C THR A 122 0.54 17.85 -9.16
N HIS A 123 0.34 18.13 -7.87
CA HIS A 123 -0.83 18.88 -7.42
C HIS A 123 -0.51 20.35 -7.15
N SER A 124 -1.45 21.24 -7.45
CA SER A 124 -1.28 22.68 -7.27
C SER A 124 -1.79 23.20 -5.93
N ASP A 125 -2.76 22.52 -5.32
CA ASP A 125 -3.37 22.93 -4.07
C ASP A 125 -2.52 22.52 -2.85
N LYS A 126 -2.78 23.12 -1.68
CA LYS A 126 -1.98 22.88 -0.48
C LYS A 126 -2.04 21.42 -0.03
N ALA A 127 -3.22 20.80 -0.14
CA ALA A 127 -3.46 19.42 0.28
C ALA A 127 -2.66 18.44 -0.60
N GLY A 128 -2.75 18.57 -1.93
CA GLY A 128 -1.99 17.73 -2.86
C GLY A 128 -0.48 17.96 -2.74
N LYS A 129 -0.02 19.21 -2.62
CA LYS A 129 1.42 19.48 -2.36
C LYS A 129 1.93 18.84 -1.08
N THR A 130 1.09 18.77 -0.04
CA THR A 130 1.43 18.10 1.21
C THR A 130 1.61 16.60 0.99
N ILE A 131 0.78 15.99 0.14
CA ILE A 131 0.86 14.57 -0.19
C ILE A 131 2.06 14.25 -1.07
N ASP A 132 2.38 15.11 -2.04
CA ASP A 132 3.57 14.98 -2.87
C ASP A 132 4.83 15.04 -2.00
N ALA A 133 4.88 15.98 -1.06
CA ALA A 133 5.95 16.10 -0.09
C ALA A 133 5.99 14.92 0.90
N PHE A 134 4.85 14.41 1.35
CA PHE A 134 4.77 13.24 2.22
C PHE A 134 5.28 11.97 1.53
N MET A 135 4.94 11.77 0.26
CA MET A 135 5.44 10.66 -0.54
C MET A 135 6.97 10.71 -0.64
N HIS A 136 7.53 11.86 -1.03
CA HIS A 136 8.98 12.04 -1.10
C HIS A 136 9.65 11.88 0.28
N PHE A 137 9.03 12.43 1.34
CA PHE A 137 9.50 12.23 2.71
C PHE A 137 9.57 10.76 3.10
N SER A 138 8.55 9.96 2.78
CA SER A 138 8.56 8.52 3.09
C SER A 138 9.74 7.79 2.41
N HIS A 139 10.09 8.20 1.19
CA HIS A 139 11.24 7.70 0.48
C HIS A 139 12.56 8.09 1.15
N THR A 140 12.77 9.37 1.39
CA THR A 140 14.01 9.85 2.03
C THR A 140 14.17 9.32 3.45
N TYR A 141 13.10 9.37 4.25
CA TYR A 141 13.11 8.94 5.66
C TYR A 141 13.34 7.43 5.81
N SER A 142 12.87 6.63 4.85
CA SER A 142 13.12 5.19 4.81
C SER A 142 14.50 4.81 4.26
N GLN A 143 15.41 5.78 4.09
CA GLN A 143 16.71 5.57 3.42
C GLN A 143 16.55 5.03 2.00
N GLN A 144 15.59 5.56 1.26
CA GLN A 144 15.31 5.23 -0.14
C GLN A 144 14.88 3.78 -0.37
N THR A 145 14.25 3.16 0.64
CA THR A 145 13.87 1.74 0.56
C THR A 145 12.39 1.51 0.28
N PHE A 146 11.58 2.57 0.37
CA PHE A 146 10.14 2.49 0.45
C PHE A 146 9.51 3.77 -0.10
N VAL A 147 8.40 3.70 -0.83
CA VAL A 147 7.61 4.87 -1.20
C VAL A 147 6.11 4.53 -1.22
N PHE A 148 5.27 5.48 -0.82
CA PHE A 148 3.81 5.35 -0.97
C PHE A 148 3.38 5.58 -2.42
N ALA A 149 2.42 4.76 -2.86
CA ALA A 149 1.78 4.80 -4.16
C ALA A 149 0.27 4.70 -4.00
N ASP A 150 -0.47 5.05 -5.06
CA ASP A 150 -1.94 4.98 -5.08
C ASP A 150 -2.61 5.62 -3.86
N LEU A 151 -2.17 6.82 -3.49
CA LEU A 151 -2.74 7.58 -2.39
C LEU A 151 -4.11 8.10 -2.82
N GLN A 152 -5.15 7.50 -2.25
CA GLN A 152 -6.54 7.87 -2.47
C GLN A 152 -7.07 8.51 -1.21
N ARG A 153 -7.84 9.59 -1.38
CA ARG A 153 -8.41 10.31 -0.25
C ARG A 153 -9.93 10.33 -0.29
N ARG A 154 -10.45 10.61 0.89
CA ARG A 154 -11.82 11.04 1.04
C ARG A 154 -11.95 12.14 2.10
N ALA A 155 -12.76 13.16 1.79
CA ALA A 155 -13.36 14.03 2.80
C ALA A 155 -14.62 13.37 3.42
N PRO A 156 -14.70 13.16 4.74
CA PRO A 156 -15.92 12.80 5.42
C PRO A 156 -16.92 13.95 5.33
N SER A 157 -18.20 13.65 5.24
CA SER A 157 -19.25 14.67 5.30
C SER A 157 -19.20 15.36 6.67
N GLY A 158 -18.83 16.64 6.70
CA GLY A 158 -18.83 17.46 7.91
C GLY A 158 -17.65 17.25 8.87
N LYS A 159 -16.56 16.58 8.44
CA LYS A 159 -15.28 16.56 9.20
C LYS A 159 -14.18 17.22 8.37
N SER A 160 -13.21 17.83 9.05
CA SER A 160 -12.03 18.43 8.42
C SER A 160 -11.00 17.41 7.95
N ALA A 161 -10.93 16.24 8.59
CA ALA A 161 -9.88 15.26 8.33
C ALA A 161 -10.04 14.54 6.97
N LEU A 162 -8.97 14.45 6.19
CA LEU A 162 -8.87 13.73 4.93
C LEU A 162 -8.33 12.31 5.18
N ILE A 163 -9.15 11.30 4.91
CA ILE A 163 -8.80 9.90 5.17
C ILE A 163 -8.12 9.29 3.95
N LEU A 164 -6.91 8.79 4.13
CA LEU A 164 -6.13 8.00 3.17
C LEU A 164 -6.41 6.51 3.36
N PHE A 165 -6.68 5.78 2.29
CA PHE A 165 -7.04 4.36 2.34
C PHE A 165 -6.72 3.63 1.04
N ASP A 166 -6.77 2.29 1.05
CA ASP A 166 -6.41 1.45 -0.10
C ASP A 166 -5.04 1.83 -0.70
N VAL A 167 -4.07 2.09 0.18
CA VAL A 167 -2.76 2.60 -0.20
C VAL A 167 -1.86 1.49 -0.70
N MET A 168 -1.07 1.78 -1.72
CA MET A 168 -0.02 0.91 -2.17
C MET A 168 1.35 1.43 -1.74
N THR A 169 2.33 0.54 -1.80
CA THR A 169 3.72 0.88 -1.50
C THR A 169 4.61 0.16 -2.51
N HIS A 170 5.74 0.78 -2.83
CA HIS A 170 6.83 0.13 -3.54
C HIS A 170 8.02 0.01 -2.63
N THR A 171 8.63 -1.16 -2.58
CA THR A 171 9.75 -1.46 -1.68
C THR A 171 10.90 -2.09 -2.44
N LEU A 172 12.14 -1.91 -1.99
CA LEU A 172 13.28 -2.57 -2.64
C LEU A 172 13.18 -4.11 -2.61
N SER A 173 12.56 -4.66 -1.57
CA SER A 173 12.30 -6.09 -1.39
C SER A 173 11.14 -6.62 -2.22
N GLN A 174 10.29 -5.74 -2.76
CA GLN A 174 9.07 -6.08 -3.49
C GLN A 174 8.13 -7.02 -2.71
N ASP A 175 8.04 -6.82 -1.39
CA ASP A 175 7.32 -7.72 -0.49
C ASP A 175 6.18 -7.04 0.27
N SER A 176 5.87 -5.78 -0.03
CA SER A 176 4.85 -5.02 0.69
C SER A 176 3.41 -5.46 0.42
N GLY A 177 3.18 -6.29 -0.62
CA GLY A 177 1.86 -6.82 -0.97
C GLY A 177 1.54 -6.73 -2.45
N VAL A 178 0.29 -7.03 -2.83
CA VAL A 178 -0.18 -6.87 -4.22
C VAL A 178 0.05 -5.44 -4.70
N GLY A 179 0.50 -5.31 -5.95
CA GLY A 179 0.79 -4.03 -6.58
C GLY A 179 2.16 -3.43 -6.23
N ASP A 180 3.00 -4.14 -5.47
CA ASP A 180 4.39 -3.72 -5.27
C ASP A 180 5.23 -3.97 -6.54
N HIS A 181 5.63 -2.89 -7.19
CA HIS A 181 6.46 -2.92 -8.41
C HIS A 181 7.96 -2.81 -8.12
N GLY A 182 8.36 -2.87 -6.85
CA GLY A 182 9.75 -2.96 -6.46
C GLY A 182 10.52 -1.66 -6.75
N PRO A 183 11.85 -1.78 -7.00
CA PRO A 183 12.68 -0.66 -7.42
C PRO A 183 12.19 0.06 -8.68
N ASP A 184 11.65 -0.68 -9.66
CA ASP A 184 11.14 -0.10 -10.91
C ASP A 184 9.93 0.82 -10.62
N GLY A 185 9.07 0.44 -9.64
CA GLY A 185 7.96 1.29 -9.18
C GLY A 185 8.43 2.55 -8.46
N ILE A 186 9.47 2.43 -7.61
CA ILE A 186 10.10 3.58 -6.94
C ILE A 186 10.63 4.56 -7.97
N GLU A 187 11.40 4.08 -8.95
CA GLU A 187 11.98 4.91 -10.02
C GLU A 187 10.90 5.67 -10.78
N VAL A 188 9.80 5.01 -11.16
CA VAL A 188 8.70 5.66 -11.89
C VAL A 188 8.03 6.77 -11.08
N ILE A 189 7.77 6.54 -9.79
CA ILE A 189 7.14 7.54 -8.93
C ILE A 189 8.05 8.76 -8.75
N LEU A 190 9.34 8.54 -8.49
CA LEU A 190 10.30 9.63 -8.27
C LEU A 190 10.58 10.41 -9.56
N ALA A 191 10.64 9.74 -10.72
CA ALA A 191 10.81 10.40 -12.01
C ALA A 191 9.63 11.33 -12.35
N GLY A 192 8.45 11.08 -11.80
CA GLY A 192 7.27 11.95 -11.92
C GLY A 192 7.20 13.06 -10.86
N HIS A 193 8.02 13.00 -9.82
CA HIS A 193 8.02 13.99 -8.75
C HIS A 193 8.86 15.22 -9.11
N THR A 194 8.43 16.40 -8.65
CA THR A 194 9.23 17.62 -8.70
C THR A 194 9.15 18.28 -7.35
N CYS A 195 10.30 18.44 -6.69
CA CYS A 195 10.38 19.15 -5.41
C CYS A 195 9.82 20.56 -5.56
N GLY A 196 9.00 20.96 -4.59
CA GLY A 196 8.56 22.33 -4.42
C GLY A 196 8.91 22.85 -3.02
N ALA A 197 8.44 24.05 -2.71
CA ALA A 197 8.77 24.73 -1.45
C ALA A 197 8.53 23.90 -0.17
N MET A 198 7.52 23.00 -0.16
CA MET A 198 7.30 22.10 0.98
C MET A 198 8.41 21.04 1.11
N CYS A 199 8.87 20.49 -0.01
CA CYS A 199 9.98 19.53 0.01
C CYS A 199 11.27 20.19 0.48
N ASP A 200 11.53 21.40 -0.03
CA ASP A 200 12.71 22.19 0.33
C ASP A 200 12.70 22.56 1.82
N GLY A 201 11.54 22.99 2.34
CA GLY A 201 11.36 23.32 3.75
C GLY A 201 11.52 22.13 4.71
N LEU A 202 11.23 20.91 4.25
CA LEU A 202 11.44 19.69 5.04
C LEU A 202 12.90 19.24 5.10
N GLU A 203 13.80 19.96 4.44
CA GLU A 203 15.25 19.73 4.44
C GLU A 203 15.62 18.29 4.03
N MET A 204 14.90 17.72 3.05
CA MET A 204 15.02 16.30 2.68
C MET A 204 16.31 15.94 1.92
N GLY A 205 17.26 16.87 1.81
CA GLY A 205 18.48 16.72 1.01
C GLY A 205 18.19 16.67 -0.49
N GLU A 206 19.16 17.04 -1.32
CA GLU A 206 19.06 16.77 -2.76
C GLU A 206 19.23 15.26 -2.97
N GLU A 207 18.29 14.64 -3.70
CA GLU A 207 18.43 13.25 -4.11
C GLU A 207 19.72 13.08 -4.91
N ASN A 208 20.74 12.45 -4.32
CA ASN A 208 21.85 11.93 -5.09
C ASN A 208 21.27 10.85 -6.02
N THR A 209 21.08 11.23 -7.28
CA THR A 209 20.62 10.39 -8.39
C THR A 209 21.11 8.96 -8.24
N ILE A 210 20.15 8.04 -8.09
CA ILE A 210 20.36 6.59 -8.06
C ILE A 210 20.89 6.16 -9.43
N SER A 211 22.19 6.34 -9.70
CA SER A 211 22.76 6.03 -11.02
C SER A 211 24.02 5.15 -10.98
N GLU A 212 24.61 4.86 -9.82
CA GLU A 212 25.88 4.09 -9.81
C GLU A 212 25.86 2.76 -9.03
N SER A 213 24.91 2.50 -8.15
CA SER A 213 24.90 1.28 -7.30
C SER A 213 24.11 0.10 -7.87
N PHE A 214 23.24 0.29 -8.87
CA PHE A 214 22.37 -0.77 -9.40
C PHE A 214 22.87 -1.39 -10.71
N LYS A 215 24.06 -2.01 -10.69
CA LYS A 215 24.41 -2.99 -11.72
C LYS A 215 23.70 -4.31 -11.40
N LYS A 216 22.55 -4.56 -12.05
CA LYS A 216 21.88 -5.88 -12.05
C LYS A 216 22.94 -6.97 -12.32
N PRO A 217 23.04 -8.05 -11.51
CA PRO A 217 23.93 -9.15 -11.84
C PRO A 217 23.52 -9.70 -13.20
N LYS A 218 24.47 -9.75 -14.15
CA LYS A 218 24.25 -10.30 -15.49
C LYS A 218 23.69 -11.71 -15.33
N LYS A 219 22.44 -11.92 -15.76
CA LYS A 219 21.85 -13.26 -15.87
C LYS A 219 22.80 -14.13 -16.69
N ALA A 220 23.37 -15.17 -16.07
CA ALA A 220 24.11 -16.19 -16.78
C ALA A 220 23.19 -16.80 -17.84
N ARG A 221 23.52 -16.64 -19.13
CA ARG A 221 22.89 -17.38 -20.23
C ARG A 221 23.12 -18.86 -19.96
N LYS A 222 22.11 -19.57 -19.44
CA LYS A 222 22.04 -21.02 -19.57
C LYS A 222 21.94 -21.34 -21.05
N GLY A 223 23.05 -21.79 -21.64
CA GLY A 223 23.07 -22.37 -22.97
C GLY A 223 22.15 -23.59 -22.99
N LYS A 224 21.04 -23.50 -23.73
CA LYS A 224 20.31 -24.68 -24.21
C LYS A 224 21.09 -25.21 -25.40
N ASN A 225 21.86 -26.26 -25.19
CA ASN A 225 22.28 -27.13 -26.30
C ASN A 225 21.06 -27.94 -26.72
N TRP A 226 20.58 -27.68 -27.93
CA TRP A 226 19.83 -28.64 -28.72
C TRP A 226 20.79 -29.17 -29.77
N ALA A 227 21.25 -30.41 -29.63
CA ALA A 227 21.76 -31.21 -30.73
C ALA A 227 21.69 -32.69 -30.33
N GLU A 228 21.00 -33.44 -31.20
CA GLU A 228 20.98 -34.90 -31.42
C GLU A 228 20.33 -35.82 -30.37
#